data_AF-A0AAV8WWP0-F1
#
_entry.id   AF-A0AAV8WWP0-F1
#
_cell.length_a   1.000
_cell.length_b   1.000
_cell.length_c   1.000
_cell.angle_alpha   90.00
_cell.angle_beta   90.00
_cell.angle_gamma   90.00
#
_symmetry.space_group_name_H-M   'P 1'
#
loop_
_entity.id
_entity.type
_entity.pdbx_description
1 polymer ?
#
loop_
_entity_poly.entity_id
_entity_poly.type
_entity_poly.pdbx_seq_one_letter_code
_entity_poly.pdbx_strand_id
1 'polypeptide(L)'
;MKQFIGLLGWMGIVKVPELPNYWSKSKLFSFDLPKNVMSRNRFELLLRFWHFANNGEAIPGNRTHKLDISEIYSKFQKARIRLGEKICIDETMVPFRGREYIPTKGHGYSIKRYKLCTEKGHTWNASIYVGRDLTNDLTQTASHNVTLKLIEDLLGEGRTLYMDNFYTSVPLAYDLIKQKTHLVGTLRFNRKYIPQEVKDAKLVKGAIIAKESPEGVTVLKWRDKRDVQILSTCHLGTETVVTRNKQKD
;
A
#
# COMPACT_ATOMS: atom_id res chain seq x y z
N MET A 1 5.16 -27.00 -13.20
CA MET A 1 4.72 -25.72 -12.60
C MET A 1 3.34 -25.25 -13.08
N LYS A 2 3.03 -25.20 -14.39
CA LYS A 2 1.71 -24.78 -14.88
C LYS A 2 0.52 -25.51 -14.23
N GLN A 3 0.60 -26.85 -14.12
CA GLN A 3 -0.40 -27.67 -13.41
C GLN A 3 -0.58 -27.29 -11.94
N PHE A 4 0.52 -27.06 -11.22
CA PHE A 4 0.50 -26.64 -9.81
C PHE A 4 -0.17 -25.28 -9.63
N ILE A 5 0.17 -24.30 -10.48
CA ILE A 5 -0.46 -22.97 -10.48
C ILE A 5 -1.95 -23.07 -10.86
N GLY A 6 -2.28 -23.92 -11.85
CA GLY A 6 -3.66 -24.19 -12.24
C GLY A 6 -4.49 -24.77 -11.08
N LEU A 7 -3.91 -25.70 -10.32
CA LEU A 7 -4.55 -26.23 -9.11
C LEU A 7 -4.73 -25.16 -8.04
N LEU A 8 -3.73 -24.30 -7.79
CA LEU A 8 -3.88 -23.17 -6.85
C LEU A 8 -5.00 -22.21 -7.28
N GLY A 9 -5.11 -21.92 -8.58
CA GLY A 9 -6.20 -21.11 -9.14
C GLY A 9 -7.56 -21.75 -8.93
N TRP A 10 -7.68 -23.05 -9.23
CA TRP A 10 -8.90 -23.82 -9.00
C TRP A 10 -9.30 -23.90 -7.52
N MET A 11 -8.34 -24.13 -6.61
CA MET A 11 -8.53 -24.06 -5.16
C MET A 11 -8.88 -22.64 -4.67
N GLY A 12 -8.65 -21.62 -5.49
CA GLY A 12 -9.17 -20.27 -5.29
C GLY A 12 -10.70 -20.21 -5.35
N ILE A 13 -11.28 -21.02 -6.22
CA ILE A 13 -12.73 -21.08 -6.52
C ILE A 13 -13.40 -22.15 -5.64
N VAL A 14 -12.83 -23.36 -5.61
CA VAL A 14 -13.34 -24.49 -4.84
C VAL A 14 -12.61 -24.55 -3.50
N LYS A 15 -13.29 -24.15 -2.42
CA LYS A 15 -12.74 -24.16 -1.06
C LYS A 15 -13.20 -25.39 -0.30
N VAL A 16 -12.25 -26.12 0.29
CA VAL A 16 -12.53 -27.23 1.22
C VAL A 16 -11.78 -27.02 2.53
N PRO A 17 -12.20 -27.66 3.65
CA PRO A 17 -11.66 -27.37 4.97
C PRO A 17 -10.15 -27.62 5.13
N GLU A 18 -9.62 -28.66 4.47
CA GLU A 18 -8.23 -29.09 4.64
C GLU A 18 -7.62 -29.47 3.29
N LEU A 19 -6.33 -29.21 3.11
CA LEU A 19 -5.63 -29.48 1.85
C LEU A 19 -5.73 -30.95 1.38
N PRO A 20 -5.64 -31.98 2.24
CA PRO A 20 -5.77 -33.37 1.80
C PRO A 20 -7.14 -33.71 1.21
N ASN A 21 -8.19 -32.95 1.56
CA ASN A 21 -9.54 -33.20 1.08
C ASN A 21 -9.66 -33.04 -0.44
N TYR A 22 -8.83 -32.21 -1.08
CA TYR A 22 -8.83 -32.10 -2.56
C TYR A 22 -8.45 -33.42 -3.28
N TRP A 23 -7.80 -34.35 -2.59
CA TRP A 23 -7.45 -35.69 -3.11
C TRP A 23 -8.19 -36.83 -2.40
N SER A 24 -9.19 -36.51 -1.58
CA SER A 24 -9.92 -37.52 -0.83
C SER A 24 -10.82 -38.35 -1.75
N LYS A 25 -10.94 -39.64 -1.44
CA LYS A 25 -11.90 -40.55 -2.10
C LYS A 25 -13.27 -40.56 -1.42
N SER A 26 -13.44 -39.78 -0.35
CA SER A 26 -14.72 -39.61 0.34
C SER A 26 -15.77 -39.07 -0.62
N LYS A 27 -17.02 -39.55 -0.51
CA LYS A 27 -18.15 -39.03 -1.29
C LYS A 27 -18.30 -37.51 -1.21
N LEU A 28 -17.93 -36.90 -0.08
CA LEU A 28 -18.04 -35.45 0.12
C LEU A 28 -16.97 -34.63 -0.62
N PHE A 29 -15.84 -35.25 -0.99
CA PHE A 29 -14.66 -34.55 -1.50
C PHE A 29 -14.03 -35.25 -2.72
N SER A 30 -14.80 -36.08 -3.42
CA SER A 30 -14.32 -36.88 -4.56
C SER A 30 -14.21 -36.02 -5.82
N PHE A 31 -13.23 -35.12 -5.86
CA PHE A 31 -12.99 -34.25 -7.02
C PHE A 31 -12.19 -34.98 -8.10
N ASP A 32 -12.61 -34.84 -9.36
CA ASP A 32 -11.91 -35.43 -10.50
C ASP A 32 -10.64 -34.69 -10.91
N LEU A 33 -10.66 -33.37 -10.84
CA LEU A 33 -9.59 -32.54 -11.36
C LEU A 33 -8.24 -32.69 -10.61
N PRO A 34 -8.16 -32.60 -9.27
CA PRO A 34 -6.86 -32.63 -8.58
C PRO A 34 -6.11 -33.94 -8.76
N LYS A 35 -6.80 -35.10 -8.62
CA LYS A 35 -6.18 -36.43 -8.73
C LYS A 35 -5.65 -36.72 -10.13
N ASN A 36 -6.29 -36.19 -11.18
CA ASN A 36 -5.89 -36.40 -12.57
C ASN A 36 -4.76 -35.43 -13.00
N VAL A 37 -4.65 -34.27 -12.35
CA VAL A 37 -3.65 -33.25 -12.70
C VAL A 37 -2.31 -33.49 -11.99
N MET A 38 -2.32 -33.84 -10.70
CA MET A 38 -1.10 -34.01 -9.91
C MET A 38 -1.38 -34.85 -8.66
N SER A 39 -0.44 -35.70 -8.24
CA SER A 39 -0.58 -36.39 -6.95
C SER A 39 -0.48 -35.42 -5.77
N ARG A 40 -1.18 -35.72 -4.66
CA ARG A 40 -1.12 -34.93 -3.42
C ARG A 40 0.33 -34.70 -2.97
N ASN A 41 1.13 -35.76 -2.92
CA ASN A 41 2.52 -35.68 -2.46
C ASN A 41 3.36 -34.74 -3.35
N ARG A 42 3.16 -34.78 -4.68
CA ARG A 42 3.85 -33.87 -5.60
C ARG A 42 3.43 -32.42 -5.36
N PHE A 43 2.13 -32.18 -5.14
CA PHE A 43 1.61 -30.85 -4.84
C PHE A 43 2.18 -30.29 -3.52
N GLU A 44 2.17 -31.09 -2.46
CA GLU A 44 2.70 -30.70 -1.14
C GLU A 44 4.21 -30.43 -1.18
N LEU A 45 4.98 -31.23 -1.92
CA LEU A 45 6.40 -30.97 -2.14
C LEU A 45 6.63 -29.64 -2.85
N LEU A 46 5.87 -29.36 -3.92
CA LEU A 46 5.97 -28.08 -4.60
C LEU A 46 5.57 -26.93 -3.67
N LEU A 47 4.48 -27.07 -2.94
CA LEU A 47 4.02 -26.05 -1.98
C LEU A 47 5.07 -25.75 -0.91
N ARG A 48 5.80 -26.76 -0.43
CA ARG A 48 6.83 -26.63 0.61
C ARG A 48 8.10 -25.93 0.13
N PHE A 49 8.53 -26.21 -1.10
CA PHE A 49 9.85 -25.80 -1.60
C PHE A 49 9.80 -24.68 -2.64
N TRP A 50 8.62 -24.26 -3.09
CA TRP A 50 8.49 -23.23 -4.10
C TRP A 50 8.88 -21.84 -3.55
N HIS A 51 9.90 -21.25 -4.17
CA HIS A 51 10.32 -19.86 -3.96
C HIS A 51 10.92 -19.31 -5.27
N PHE A 52 11.06 -17.98 -5.35
CA PHE A 52 11.61 -17.28 -6.53
C PHE A 52 13.08 -16.84 -6.34
N ALA A 53 13.63 -17.02 -5.15
CA ALA A 53 14.97 -16.56 -4.82
C ALA A 53 16.07 -17.58 -5.17
N ASN A 54 17.23 -17.10 -5.66
CA ASN A 54 18.42 -17.92 -5.85
C ASN A 54 19.14 -18.12 -4.51
N ASN A 55 19.24 -19.35 -4.01
CA ASN A 55 19.90 -19.62 -2.73
C ASN A 55 21.41 -19.29 -2.75
N GLY A 56 22.05 -19.27 -3.93
CA GLY A 56 23.46 -18.88 -4.07
C GLY A 56 23.70 -17.37 -3.90
N GLU A 57 22.65 -16.55 -4.00
CA GLU A 57 22.71 -15.10 -3.85
C GLU A 57 22.16 -14.64 -2.49
N ALA A 58 21.97 -15.58 -1.55
CA ALA A 58 21.43 -15.27 -0.24
C ALA A 58 22.39 -14.41 0.58
N ILE A 59 22.01 -13.16 0.82
CA ILE A 59 22.78 -12.25 1.68
C ILE A 59 22.54 -12.64 3.16
N PRO A 60 23.61 -12.90 3.95
CA PRO A 60 23.47 -13.14 5.39
C PRO A 60 22.69 -12.02 6.08
N GLY A 61 21.68 -12.39 6.87
CA GLY A 61 20.80 -11.43 7.56
C GLY A 61 19.55 -11.01 6.78
N ASN A 62 19.44 -11.30 5.48
CA ASN A 62 18.20 -11.06 4.73
C ASN A 62 17.13 -12.13 5.03
N ARG A 63 16.30 -11.86 6.05
CA ARG A 63 15.21 -12.76 6.49
C ARG A 63 14.07 -12.89 5.47
N THR A 64 14.05 -12.08 4.43
CA THR A 64 13.03 -12.06 3.39
C THR A 64 13.49 -12.62 2.06
N HIS A 65 14.73 -13.11 1.93
CA HIS A 65 15.28 -13.62 0.68
C HIS A 65 14.31 -14.54 -0.07
N LYS A 66 13.80 -15.59 0.59
CA LYS A 66 12.86 -16.55 -0.03
C LYS A 66 11.43 -16.02 -0.24
N LEU A 67 11.10 -14.88 0.36
CA LEU A 67 9.82 -14.18 0.20
C LEU A 67 9.91 -13.05 -0.83
N ASP A 68 11.10 -12.82 -1.39
CA ASP A 68 11.28 -11.81 -2.41
C ASP A 68 10.57 -12.25 -3.69
N ILE A 69 9.63 -11.40 -4.10
CA ILE A 69 8.79 -11.55 -5.29
C ILE A 69 8.94 -10.35 -6.22
N SER A 70 10.01 -9.55 -6.03
CA SER A 70 10.37 -8.41 -6.89
C SER A 70 10.44 -8.80 -8.36
N GLU A 71 10.93 -9.99 -8.68
CA GLU A 71 10.97 -10.50 -10.07
C GLU A 71 9.57 -10.67 -10.68
N ILE A 72 8.56 -10.99 -9.88
CA ILE A 72 7.18 -11.08 -10.34
C ILE A 72 6.65 -9.67 -10.66
N TYR A 73 6.88 -8.71 -9.75
CA TYR A 73 6.46 -7.33 -9.97
C TYR A 73 7.17 -6.72 -11.18
N SER A 74 8.47 -6.95 -11.35
CA SER A 74 9.20 -6.45 -12.52
C SER A 74 8.65 -6.96 -13.85
N LYS A 75 8.14 -8.21 -13.88
CA LYS A 75 7.43 -8.74 -15.05
C LYS A 75 6.08 -8.04 -15.27
N PHE A 76 5.32 -7.75 -14.22
CA PHE A 76 4.07 -6.99 -14.35
C PHE A 76 4.31 -5.54 -14.80
N GLN A 77 5.35 -4.90 -14.28
CA GLN A 77 5.78 -3.55 -14.68
C GLN A 77 6.15 -3.53 -16.18
N LYS A 78 6.95 -4.51 -16.65
CA LYS A 78 7.36 -4.65 -18.05
C LYS A 78 6.22 -5.01 -18.99
N ALA A 79 5.16 -5.67 -18.51
CA ALA A 79 3.99 -6.03 -19.30
C ALA A 79 3.11 -4.82 -19.71
N ARG A 80 3.53 -3.59 -19.40
CA ARG A 80 2.91 -2.32 -19.85
C ARG A 80 1.42 -2.22 -19.53
N ILE A 81 1.02 -2.58 -18.32
CA ILE A 81 -0.25 -2.07 -17.80
C ILE A 81 -0.07 -0.55 -17.70
N ARG A 82 -0.74 0.19 -18.59
CA ARG A 82 -0.69 1.65 -18.59
C ARG A 82 -1.18 2.15 -17.24
N LEU A 83 -0.24 2.61 -16.42
CA LEU A 83 -0.55 3.42 -15.26
C LEU A 83 -1.19 4.71 -15.77
N GLY A 84 -2.39 5.01 -15.27
CA GLY A 84 -3.01 6.30 -15.51
C GLY A 84 -2.27 7.42 -14.78
N GLU A 85 -2.82 8.62 -14.85
CA GLU A 85 -2.30 9.80 -14.17
C GLU A 85 -2.37 9.67 -12.64
N LYS A 86 -3.31 8.85 -12.14
CA LYS A 86 -3.55 8.66 -10.71
C LYS A 86 -3.06 7.30 -10.24
N ILE A 87 -2.27 7.32 -9.17
CA ILE A 87 -1.73 6.14 -8.50
C ILE A 87 -1.96 6.27 -6.99
N CYS A 88 -2.02 5.14 -6.28
CA CYS A 88 -2.20 5.17 -4.83
C CYS A 88 -1.27 4.20 -4.10
N ILE A 89 -0.88 4.59 -2.88
CA ILE A 89 -0.13 3.72 -1.95
C ILE A 89 -0.98 3.44 -0.72
N ASP A 90 -1.07 2.16 -0.36
CA ASP A 90 -1.74 1.68 0.85
C ASP A 90 -1.16 0.33 1.29
N GLU A 91 -1.57 -0.13 2.48
CA GLU A 91 -1.18 -1.42 3.03
C GLU A 91 -2.24 -2.51 2.89
N THR A 92 -1.77 -3.71 2.52
CA THR A 92 -2.56 -4.93 2.60
C THR A 92 -1.99 -5.87 3.65
N MET A 93 -2.89 -6.47 4.44
CA MET A 93 -2.56 -7.54 5.37
C MET A 93 -2.82 -8.90 4.72
N VAL A 94 -1.83 -9.78 4.72
CA VAL A 94 -2.00 -11.19 4.31
C VAL A 94 -2.12 -12.03 5.57
N PRO A 95 -3.26 -12.69 5.83
CA PRO A 95 -3.44 -13.51 7.03
C PRO A 95 -2.34 -14.57 7.13
N PHE A 96 -1.62 -14.57 8.24
CA PHE A 96 -0.52 -15.50 8.48
C PHE A 96 -0.25 -15.61 9.98
N ARG A 97 -0.50 -16.79 10.55
CA ARG A 97 -0.23 -17.08 11.97
C ARG A 97 1.28 -17.34 12.17
N GLY A 98 2.06 -16.28 12.37
CA GLY A 98 3.46 -16.44 12.75
C GLY A 98 4.25 -15.18 13.10
N ARG A 99 4.17 -14.09 12.32
CA ARG A 99 5.20 -13.02 12.38
C ARG A 99 4.81 -11.72 13.11
N GLU A 100 3.68 -11.11 12.80
CA GLU A 100 3.33 -9.81 13.41
C GLU A 100 1.88 -9.81 13.87
N TYR A 101 1.67 -9.38 15.13
CA TYR A 101 0.34 -9.16 15.67
C TYR A 101 -0.10 -7.71 15.37
N ILE A 102 -1.21 -7.53 14.64
CA ILE A 102 -1.84 -6.22 14.37
C ILE A 102 -3.24 -6.21 14.99
N PRO A 103 -3.41 -5.66 16.21
CA PRO A 103 -4.65 -5.74 16.97
C PRO A 103 -5.86 -5.07 16.26
N THR A 104 -5.60 -4.06 15.43
CA THR A 104 -6.64 -3.22 14.81
C THR A 104 -7.24 -3.81 13.53
N LYS A 105 -6.73 -4.95 13.04
CA LYS A 105 -7.22 -5.60 11.81
C LYS A 105 -7.75 -7.00 12.19
N GLY A 106 -8.88 -7.41 11.59
CA GLY A 106 -9.62 -8.62 11.99
C GLY A 106 -8.85 -9.96 11.98
N HIS A 107 -7.69 -10.00 11.33
CA HIS A 107 -6.75 -11.13 11.42
C HIS A 107 -5.53 -10.69 12.23
N GLY A 108 -5.61 -10.89 13.54
CA GLY A 108 -4.61 -10.46 14.51
C GLY A 108 -3.18 -10.81 14.12
N TYR A 109 -2.91 -11.91 13.40
CA TYR A 109 -1.58 -12.24 12.86
C TYR A 109 -1.55 -12.16 11.33
N SER A 110 -0.65 -11.36 10.78
CA SER A 110 -0.57 -11.14 9.33
C SER A 110 0.82 -10.71 8.86
N ILE A 111 1.09 -10.85 7.56
CA ILE A 111 2.21 -10.21 6.87
C ILE A 111 1.71 -8.90 6.27
N LYS A 112 2.31 -7.77 6.70
CA LYS A 112 2.02 -6.44 6.14
C LYS A 112 2.79 -6.26 4.82
N ARG A 113 2.10 -5.74 3.79
CA ARG A 113 2.69 -5.34 2.51
C ARG A 113 2.26 -3.93 2.13
N TYR A 114 3.22 -3.10 1.75
CA TYR A 114 2.98 -1.84 1.09
C TYR A 114 2.72 -2.10 -0.38
N LYS A 115 1.69 -1.49 -0.97
CA LYS A 115 1.34 -1.66 -2.37
C LYS A 115 1.20 -0.32 -3.05
N LEU A 116 1.72 -0.24 -4.26
CA LEU A 116 1.44 0.80 -5.23
C LEU A 116 0.44 0.27 -6.25
N CYS A 117 -0.68 0.95 -6.37
CA CYS A 117 -1.81 0.55 -7.20
C CYS A 117 -2.21 1.65 -8.19
N THR A 118 -2.86 1.23 -9.28
CA THR A 118 -3.62 2.11 -10.18
C THR A 118 -4.95 2.53 -9.55
N GLU A 119 -5.58 3.58 -10.09
CA GLU A 119 -6.96 3.96 -9.76
C GLU A 119 -7.96 2.80 -9.90
N LYS A 120 -7.72 1.84 -10.81
CA LYS A 120 -8.58 0.66 -11.02
C LYS A 120 -8.26 -0.52 -10.10
N GLY A 121 -7.38 -0.33 -9.11
CA GLY A 121 -7.05 -1.37 -8.12
C GLY A 121 -6.02 -2.41 -8.57
N HIS A 122 -5.41 -2.26 -9.75
CA HIS A 122 -4.30 -3.12 -10.17
C HIS A 122 -3.02 -2.79 -9.36
N THR A 123 -2.39 -3.79 -8.76
CA THR A 123 -1.12 -3.64 -8.02
C THR A 123 0.06 -3.64 -8.98
N TRP A 124 0.73 -2.50 -9.10
CA TRP A 124 1.87 -2.31 -10.00
C TRP A 124 3.21 -2.65 -9.33
N ASN A 125 3.38 -2.28 -8.06
CA ASN A 125 4.57 -2.62 -7.26
C ASN A 125 4.16 -2.88 -5.80
N ALA A 126 4.97 -3.64 -5.07
CA ALA A 126 4.75 -3.86 -3.64
C ALA A 126 6.03 -4.21 -2.90
N SER A 127 6.05 -3.93 -1.60
CA SER A 127 7.15 -4.23 -0.70
C SER A 127 6.62 -4.91 0.57
N ILE A 128 7.34 -5.93 1.06
CA ILE A 128 7.01 -6.60 2.31
C ILE A 128 7.55 -5.79 3.48
N TYR A 129 6.72 -5.53 4.48
CA TYR A 129 7.18 -4.93 5.73
C TYR A 129 7.85 -6.00 6.61
N VAL A 130 9.03 -5.66 7.15
CA VAL A 130 9.87 -6.59 7.91
C VAL A 130 10.14 -6.12 9.35
N GLY A 131 9.35 -5.17 9.85
CA GLY A 131 9.48 -4.64 11.21
C GLY A 131 10.57 -3.56 11.38
N ARG A 132 11.46 -3.37 10.40
CA ARG A 132 12.52 -2.34 10.39
C ARG A 132 12.71 -1.81 8.97
N ASP A 133 13.07 -0.53 8.84
CA ASP A 133 13.51 -0.01 7.55
C ASP A 133 14.81 -0.68 7.15
N LEU A 134 14.86 -1.14 5.90
CA LEU A 134 16.08 -1.67 5.28
C LEU A 134 16.98 -0.54 4.76
N THR A 135 16.50 0.70 4.78
CA THR A 135 17.26 1.88 4.37
C THR A 135 18.06 2.38 5.56
N ASN A 136 19.38 2.48 5.40
CA ASN A 136 20.28 3.06 6.39
C ASN A 136 20.11 4.59 6.56
N ASP A 137 19.21 5.21 5.79
CA ASP A 137 18.89 6.63 5.92
C ASP A 137 17.93 6.86 7.11
N LEU A 138 18.52 7.24 8.23
CA LEU A 138 17.83 7.60 9.47
C LEU A 138 17.27 9.04 9.46
N THR A 139 17.54 9.82 8.42
CA THR A 139 17.11 11.23 8.35
C THR A 139 15.63 11.35 8.01
N GLN A 140 15.08 10.36 7.30
CA GLN A 140 13.69 10.30 6.87
C GLN A 140 12.90 9.21 7.59
N THR A 141 11.57 9.35 7.62
CA THR A 141 10.69 8.34 8.24
C THR A 141 10.54 7.11 7.34
N ALA A 142 10.30 5.94 7.94
CA ALA A 142 9.96 4.70 7.22
C ALA A 142 8.96 4.87 6.08
N SER A 143 7.89 5.61 6.36
CA SER A 143 6.81 5.87 5.41
C SER A 143 7.25 6.72 4.22
N HIS A 144 8.23 7.61 4.41
CA HIS A 144 8.84 8.40 3.35
C HIS A 144 9.69 7.50 2.44
N ASN A 145 10.62 6.75 3.04
CA ASN A 145 11.56 5.88 2.31
C ASN A 145 10.82 4.82 1.48
N VAL A 146 9.80 4.17 2.07
CA VAL A 146 9.01 3.17 1.34
C VAL A 146 8.18 3.78 0.22
N THR A 147 7.71 5.02 0.38
CA THR A 147 6.97 5.73 -0.68
C THR A 147 7.88 5.94 -1.88
N LEU A 148 9.04 6.58 -1.69
CA LEU A 148 9.98 6.87 -2.77
C LEU A 148 10.41 5.59 -3.48
N LYS A 149 10.74 4.54 -2.72
CA LYS A 149 11.12 3.23 -3.27
C LYS A 149 10.01 2.59 -4.13
N LEU A 150 8.75 2.74 -3.75
CA LEU A 150 7.65 2.14 -4.49
C LEU A 150 7.40 2.82 -5.84
N ILE A 151 7.58 4.14 -5.91
CA ILE A 151 7.28 4.97 -7.09
C ILE A 151 8.52 5.33 -7.90
N GLU A 152 9.71 4.82 -7.57
CA GLU A 152 11.00 5.23 -8.15
C GLU A 152 10.98 5.30 -9.68
N ASP A 153 10.47 4.27 -10.35
CA ASP A 153 10.39 4.22 -11.82
C ASP A 153 9.27 5.09 -12.43
N LEU A 154 8.46 5.77 -11.60
CA LEU A 154 7.31 6.60 -12.02
C LEU A 154 7.50 8.09 -11.74
N LEU A 155 8.62 8.46 -11.11
CA LEU A 155 8.98 9.84 -10.81
C LEU A 155 9.26 10.59 -12.11
N GLY A 156 8.95 11.89 -12.13
CA GLY A 156 9.17 12.75 -13.30
C GLY A 156 8.06 12.72 -14.36
N GLU A 157 7.07 11.83 -14.23
CA GLU A 157 6.03 11.61 -15.25
C GLU A 157 4.75 12.45 -15.06
N GLY A 158 4.69 13.37 -14.09
CA GLY A 158 3.53 14.24 -13.89
C GLY A 158 2.33 13.57 -13.19
N ARG A 159 2.51 12.39 -12.60
CA ARG A 159 1.42 11.66 -11.93
C ARG A 159 1.02 12.29 -10.61
N THR A 160 -0.21 11.98 -10.18
CA THR A 160 -0.72 12.30 -8.84
C THR A 160 -0.80 11.05 -7.98
N LEU A 161 -0.07 11.07 -6.88
CA LEU A 161 -0.03 10.02 -5.87
C LEU A 161 -1.02 10.30 -4.75
N TYR A 162 -1.91 9.35 -4.50
CA TYR A 162 -2.90 9.38 -3.43
C TYR A 162 -2.49 8.44 -2.29
N MET A 163 -2.52 8.91 -1.06
CA MET A 163 -2.12 8.09 0.09
C MET A 163 -2.82 8.51 1.39
N ASP A 164 -2.76 7.62 2.38
CA ASP A 164 -3.30 7.88 3.70
C ASP A 164 -2.36 8.74 4.58
N ASN A 165 -2.77 8.97 5.83
CA ASN A 165 -2.02 9.78 6.79
C ASN A 165 -0.78 9.11 7.39
N PHE A 166 -0.60 7.80 7.21
CA PHE A 166 0.63 7.11 7.59
C PHE A 166 1.79 7.51 6.67
N TYR A 167 1.53 7.75 5.39
CA TYR A 167 2.56 8.17 4.43
C TYR A 167 2.70 9.68 4.29
N THR A 168 1.58 10.41 4.32
CA THR A 168 1.56 11.83 3.97
C THR A 168 2.38 12.68 4.95
N SER A 169 3.29 13.50 4.42
CA SER A 169 4.07 14.47 5.19
C SER A 169 4.50 15.65 4.31
N VAL A 170 4.74 16.81 4.94
CA VAL A 170 5.18 18.03 4.25
C VAL A 170 6.56 17.85 3.57
N PRO A 171 7.59 17.24 4.21
CA PRO A 171 8.86 16.99 3.54
C PRO A 171 8.73 16.12 2.28
N LEU A 172 7.93 15.05 2.36
CA LEU A 172 7.66 14.18 1.22
C LEU A 172 6.98 14.95 0.08
N ALA A 173 6.06 15.87 0.38
CA ALA A 173 5.41 16.69 -0.64
C ALA A 173 6.41 17.52 -1.44
N TYR A 174 7.38 18.15 -0.76
CA TYR A 174 8.44 18.92 -1.41
C TYR A 174 9.34 18.06 -2.28
N ASP A 175 9.71 16.87 -1.82
CA ASP A 175 10.58 15.97 -2.59
C ASP A 175 9.87 15.43 -3.83
N LEU A 176 8.56 15.19 -3.75
CA LEU A 176 7.76 14.74 -4.90
C LEU A 176 7.51 15.86 -5.93
N ILE A 177 7.23 17.09 -5.50
CA ILE A 177 7.09 18.24 -6.42
C ILE A 177 8.37 18.45 -7.22
N LYS A 178 9.54 18.41 -6.58
CA LYS A 178 10.86 18.53 -7.25
C LYS A 178 11.03 17.46 -8.33
N GLN A 179 10.39 16.31 -8.17
CA GLN A 179 10.39 15.19 -9.10
C GLN A 179 9.12 15.13 -9.95
N LYS A 180 8.46 16.26 -10.20
CA LYS A 180 7.26 16.39 -11.05
C LYS A 180 6.19 15.35 -10.73
N THR A 181 5.99 15.07 -9.44
CA THR A 181 5.00 14.12 -8.95
C THR A 181 4.13 14.83 -7.93
N HIS A 182 2.83 14.86 -8.18
CA HIS A 182 1.88 15.46 -7.24
C HIS A 182 1.55 14.49 -6.12
N LEU A 183 1.23 15.04 -4.95
CA LEU A 183 0.82 14.31 -3.75
C LEU A 183 -0.53 14.84 -3.29
N VAL A 184 -1.45 13.93 -2.99
CA VAL A 184 -2.71 14.19 -2.31
C VAL A 184 -2.88 13.17 -1.20
N GLY A 185 -3.13 13.62 0.02
CA GLY A 185 -3.37 12.69 1.11
C GLY A 185 -3.86 13.35 2.38
N THR A 186 -4.51 12.55 3.22
CA THR A 186 -4.89 13.01 4.57
C THR A 186 -3.63 13.23 5.40
N LEU A 187 -3.57 14.29 6.19
CA LEU A 187 -2.40 14.63 7.00
C LEU A 187 -2.72 14.52 8.49
N ARG A 188 -1.81 13.93 9.29
CA ARG A 188 -1.99 13.89 10.76
C ARG A 188 -1.62 15.24 11.37
N PHE A 189 -2.43 15.71 12.32
CA PHE A 189 -2.22 16.96 13.07
C PHE A 189 -0.87 17.07 13.81
N ASN A 190 -0.25 15.92 14.13
CA ASN A 190 1.04 15.86 14.81
C ASN A 190 2.24 15.77 13.86
N ARG A 191 2.06 15.88 12.53
CA ARG A 191 3.18 15.97 11.59
C ARG A 191 3.93 17.30 11.77
N LYS A 192 5.22 17.26 11.49
CA LYS A 192 6.09 18.45 11.48
C LYS A 192 5.80 19.34 10.27
N TYR A 193 6.12 20.63 10.39
CA TYR A 193 6.05 21.64 9.33
C TYR A 193 4.64 21.96 8.81
N ILE A 194 3.60 21.63 9.58
CA ILE A 194 2.24 22.11 9.31
C ILE A 194 2.17 23.61 9.65
N PRO A 195 1.62 24.46 8.78
CA PRO A 195 1.44 25.88 9.10
C PRO A 195 0.55 26.09 10.33
N GLN A 196 1.03 26.88 11.28
CA GLN A 196 0.37 27.05 12.58
C GLN A 196 -1.01 27.71 12.44
N GLU A 197 -1.17 28.65 11.52
CA GLU A 197 -2.45 29.28 11.17
C GLU A 197 -3.53 28.25 10.77
N VAL A 198 -3.15 27.24 9.98
CA VAL A 198 -4.07 26.17 9.55
C VAL A 198 -4.33 25.20 10.70
N LYS A 199 -3.30 24.86 11.48
CA LYS A 199 -3.39 23.90 12.58
C LYS A 199 -4.31 24.38 13.70
N ASP A 200 -4.11 25.62 14.14
CA ASP A 200 -4.76 26.21 15.32
C ASP A 200 -6.12 26.84 15.02
N ALA A 201 -6.45 27.04 13.74
CA ALA A 201 -7.73 27.60 13.33
C ALA A 201 -8.91 26.80 13.91
N LYS A 202 -9.81 27.51 14.62
CA LYS A 202 -11.09 26.96 15.08
C LYS A 202 -12.14 27.19 14.01
N LEU A 203 -12.64 26.11 13.44
CA LEU A 203 -13.56 26.15 12.31
C LEU A 203 -14.98 25.77 12.74
N VAL A 204 -15.98 26.43 12.18
CA VAL A 204 -17.38 25.98 12.22
C VAL A 204 -17.59 24.85 11.21
N LYS A 205 -18.58 23.99 11.42
CA LYS A 205 -18.88 22.89 10.48
C LYS A 205 -19.13 23.45 9.07
N GLY A 206 -18.48 22.87 8.07
CA GLY A 206 -18.49 23.29 6.67
C GLY A 206 -17.36 24.23 6.30
N ALA A 207 -16.70 24.90 7.26
CA ALA A 207 -15.64 25.86 6.96
C ALA A 207 -14.31 25.17 6.63
N ILE A 208 -13.55 25.83 5.74
CA ILE A 208 -12.25 25.40 5.25
C ILE A 208 -11.27 26.54 5.45
N ILE A 209 -10.06 26.20 5.88
CA ILE A 209 -8.89 27.08 5.81
C ILE A 209 -7.77 26.33 5.08
N ALA A 210 -7.04 27.02 4.23
CA ALA A 210 -5.90 26.47 3.51
C ALA A 210 -4.75 27.47 3.51
N LYS A 211 -3.53 26.95 3.45
CA LYS A 211 -2.33 27.75 3.20
C LYS A 211 -1.44 27.01 2.22
N GLU A 212 -1.03 27.73 1.20
CA GLU A 212 -0.15 27.25 0.15
C GLU A 212 1.27 27.82 0.36
N SER A 213 2.28 26.98 0.19
CA SER A 213 3.68 27.40 0.18
C SER A 213 4.08 27.95 -1.19
N PRO A 214 5.14 28.76 -1.30
CA PRO A 214 5.62 29.28 -2.58
C PRO A 214 5.94 28.19 -3.62
N GLU A 215 6.28 26.99 -3.18
CA GLU A 215 6.58 25.84 -4.03
C GLU A 215 5.32 25.02 -4.43
N GLY A 216 4.12 25.47 -4.05
CA GLY A 216 2.86 24.82 -4.42
C GLY A 216 2.44 23.68 -3.49
N VAL A 217 2.90 23.64 -2.23
CA VAL A 217 2.40 22.70 -1.22
C VAL A 217 1.26 23.34 -0.44
N THR A 218 0.05 22.85 -0.66
CA THR A 218 -1.16 23.30 0.05
C THR A 218 -1.47 22.39 1.22
N VAL A 219 -1.55 22.97 2.42
CA VAL A 219 -2.10 22.30 3.61
C VAL A 219 -3.45 22.92 3.93
N LEU A 220 -4.49 22.09 3.99
CA LEU A 220 -5.85 22.52 4.28
C LEU A 220 -6.43 21.79 5.50
N LYS A 221 -7.31 22.49 6.21
CA LYS A 221 -8.11 21.98 7.32
C LYS A 221 -9.58 22.29 7.04
N TRP A 222 -10.42 21.25 7.14
CA TRP A 222 -11.86 21.36 7.02
C TRP A 222 -12.55 20.78 8.26
N ARG A 223 -13.67 21.38 8.66
CA ARG A 223 -14.49 20.89 9.76
C ARG A 223 -15.76 20.22 9.25
N ASP A 224 -15.89 18.92 9.49
CA ASP A 224 -17.18 18.23 9.44
C ASP A 224 -17.67 17.90 10.86
N LYS A 225 -17.88 16.62 11.20
CA LYS A 225 -18.06 16.17 12.59
C LYS A 225 -16.79 16.38 13.42
N ARG A 226 -15.62 16.31 12.77
CA ARG A 226 -14.29 16.53 13.34
C ARG A 226 -13.44 17.32 12.35
N ASP A 227 -12.32 17.84 12.83
CA ASP A 227 -11.33 18.45 11.97
C ASP A 227 -10.65 17.36 11.13
N VAL A 228 -10.50 17.63 9.83
CA VAL A 228 -9.74 16.81 8.90
C VAL A 228 -8.68 17.69 8.26
N GLN A 229 -7.45 17.19 8.21
CA GLN A 229 -6.35 17.85 7.48
C GLN A 229 -6.01 17.06 6.23
N ILE A 230 -5.76 17.78 5.14
CA ILE A 230 -5.34 17.24 3.85
C ILE A 230 -4.12 18.04 3.38
N LEU A 231 -3.18 17.34 2.76
CA LEU A 231 -2.10 17.94 2.00
C LEU A 231 -2.34 17.68 0.52
N SER A 232 -2.16 18.70 -0.30
CA SER A 232 -2.21 18.59 -1.75
C SER A 232 -1.13 19.43 -2.41
N THR A 233 -0.60 18.95 -3.54
CA THR A 233 0.34 19.71 -4.38
C THR A 233 -0.17 19.97 -5.80
N CYS A 234 -1.44 19.67 -6.06
CA CYS A 234 -2.08 19.86 -7.37
C CYS A 234 -3.39 20.67 -7.31
N HIS A 235 -3.89 20.94 -6.10
CA HIS A 235 -5.05 21.80 -5.89
C HIS A 235 -4.58 23.11 -5.27
N LEU A 236 -4.75 24.19 -6.03
CA LEU A 236 -4.51 25.55 -5.56
C LEU A 236 -5.53 25.90 -4.47
N GLY A 237 -5.12 26.71 -3.50
CA GLY A 237 -6.00 27.17 -2.42
C GLY A 237 -7.30 27.77 -2.96
N THR A 238 -8.39 27.01 -2.93
CA THR A 238 -9.74 27.58 -3.09
C THR A 238 -9.92 28.64 -2.02
N GLU A 239 -10.23 29.85 -2.48
CA GLU A 239 -10.41 31.06 -1.67
C GLU A 239 -11.07 30.77 -0.31
N THR A 240 -10.49 31.37 0.72
CA THR A 240 -10.93 31.41 2.11
C THR A 240 -12.46 31.45 2.24
N VAL A 241 -13.10 30.36 2.68
CA VAL A 241 -14.53 30.44 3.06
C VAL A 241 -14.62 30.95 4.50
N VAL A 242 -14.91 32.25 4.56
CA VAL A 242 -15.21 33.07 5.73
C VAL A 242 -16.22 32.39 6.67
N THR A 243 -15.86 32.30 7.94
CA THR A 243 -16.75 32.06 9.07
C THR A 243 -17.70 33.24 9.29
N ARG A 244 -19.02 33.02 9.22
CA ARG A 244 -19.98 33.84 9.98
C ARG A 244 -21.02 32.96 10.65
N ASN A 245 -21.00 32.95 11.98
CA ASN A 245 -22.16 32.56 12.77
C ASN A 245 -23.32 33.48 12.39
N LYS A 246 -24.48 32.93 12.03
CA LYS A 246 -25.72 33.69 12.12
C LYS A 246 -25.88 34.10 13.59
N GLN A 247 -25.83 35.40 13.87
CA GLN A 247 -26.48 35.93 15.07
C GLN A 247 -27.94 35.48 15.00
N LYS A 248 -28.41 34.86 16.07
CA LYS A 248 -29.83 34.62 16.27
C LYS A 248 -30.44 35.98 16.61
N ASP A 249 -31.27 36.49 15.71
CA ASP A 249 -32.38 37.37 16.08
C ASP A 249 -33.52 36.51 16.65
#